data_AF-A0A7L4IAR7-F1
#
_entry.id   AF-A0A7L4IAR7-F1
#
_cell.length_a   1.000
_cell.length_b   1.000
_cell.length_c   1.000
_cell.angle_alpha   90.00
_cell.angle_beta   90.00
_cell.angle_gamma   90.00
#
_symmetry.space_group_name_H-M   'P 1'
#
loop_
_entity.id
_entity.type
_entity.pdbx_description
1 polymer ?
#
loop_
_entity_poly.entity_id
_entity_poly.type
_entity_poly.pdbx_seq_one_letter_code
_entity_poly.pdbx_strand_id
1 'polypeptide(L)'
;QQLESLAWEQSGKSIVSSHSDGGYMVWAVSGGSQRTQQPVLSTIPYGPFPCKAISKILWRTCESGNPFIIFSGGMPRASYGDRHCVSVLQGQTLATLDFTSRVIDFFTVQSAEAAEGGFENPRALVVLVEEELVAIDLQTPGWPTIPAPYLAPLHSSAITCSCHVSNVPLKLWERIISAGEQQSP
;
A
#
# COMPACT_ATOMS: atom_id res chain seq x y z
N GLN A 1 20.82 9.17 -10.40
CA GLN A 1 19.65 8.39 -9.95
C GLN A 1 19.03 7.70 -11.13
N GLN A 2 18.85 6.38 -11.07
CA GLN A 2 18.15 5.62 -12.12
C GLN A 2 16.65 5.64 -11.81
N LEU A 3 15.80 5.78 -12.83
CA LEU A 3 14.35 5.75 -12.71
C LEU A 3 13.86 4.30 -12.54
N GLU A 4 12.93 4.08 -11.63
CA GLU A 4 12.33 2.76 -11.35
C GLU A 4 10.83 2.74 -11.63
N SER A 5 10.07 3.73 -11.16
CA SER A 5 8.63 3.84 -11.38
C SER A 5 8.20 5.30 -11.58
N LEU A 6 7.07 5.47 -12.26
CA LEU A 6 6.40 6.75 -12.46
C LEU A 6 4.93 6.65 -12.07
N ALA A 7 4.39 7.72 -11.48
CA ALA A 7 2.96 7.89 -11.22
C ALA A 7 2.51 9.28 -11.68
N TRP A 8 1.35 9.33 -12.31
CA TRP A 8 0.67 10.59 -12.62
C TRP A 8 -0.28 10.95 -11.49
N GLU A 9 -0.26 12.21 -11.09
CA GLU A 9 -1.30 12.76 -10.25
C GLU A 9 -2.59 12.94 -11.08
N GLN A 10 -3.76 12.75 -10.45
CA GLN A 10 -5.06 12.68 -11.12
C GLN A 10 -5.35 13.88 -12.04
N SER A 11 -5.00 15.11 -11.62
CA SER A 11 -5.21 16.32 -12.42
C SER A 11 -4.20 16.49 -13.56
N GLY A 12 -3.18 15.64 -13.63
CA GLY A 12 -2.11 15.68 -14.62
C GLY A 12 -1.12 16.83 -14.44
N LYS A 13 -1.22 17.59 -13.33
CA LYS A 13 -0.36 18.74 -13.05
C LYS A 13 0.98 18.36 -12.44
N SER A 14 1.09 17.13 -11.94
CA SER A 14 2.31 16.62 -11.32
C SER A 14 2.60 15.18 -11.74
N ILE A 15 3.89 14.87 -11.86
CA ILE A 15 4.41 13.52 -12.06
C ILE A 15 5.30 13.18 -10.87
N VAL A 16 5.21 11.94 -10.39
CA VAL A 16 6.05 11.43 -9.31
C VAL A 16 6.94 10.33 -9.85
N SER A 17 8.24 10.44 -9.63
CA SER A 17 9.23 9.43 -10.02
C SER A 17 9.90 8.82 -8.80
N SER A 18 10.11 7.50 -8.82
CA SER A 18 10.90 6.82 -7.82
C SER A 18 12.21 6.30 -8.40
N HIS A 19 13.21 6.09 -7.54
CA HIS A 19 14.58 5.91 -7.97
C HIS A 19 15.34 4.78 -7.24
N SER A 20 16.44 4.35 -7.85
CA SER A 20 17.28 3.25 -7.39
C SER A 20 18.04 3.50 -6.08
N ASP A 21 18.12 4.75 -5.63
CA ASP A 21 18.72 5.17 -4.37
C ASP A 21 17.73 5.18 -3.20
N GLY A 22 16.48 4.80 -3.44
CA GLY A 22 15.42 4.77 -2.43
C GLY A 22 14.72 6.11 -2.24
N GLY A 23 14.93 7.07 -3.14
CA GLY A 23 14.22 8.35 -3.16
C GLY A 23 13.06 8.41 -4.13
N TYR A 24 12.23 9.44 -3.95
CA TYR A 24 11.26 9.87 -4.94
C TYR A 24 11.30 11.38 -5.16
N MET A 25 10.82 11.81 -6.32
CA MET A 25 10.76 13.21 -6.74
C MET A 25 9.37 13.55 -7.27
N VAL A 26 8.96 14.80 -7.08
CA VAL A 26 7.72 15.36 -7.62
C VAL A 26 8.06 16.44 -8.64
N TRP A 27 7.51 16.33 -9.83
CA TRP A 27 7.75 17.21 -10.97
C TRP A 27 6.46 17.94 -11.33
N ALA A 28 6.50 19.27 -11.41
CA ALA A 28 5.39 20.03 -11.96
C ALA A 28 5.34 19.86 -13.48
N VAL A 29 4.14 19.61 -14.00
CA VAL A 29 3.81 19.60 -15.42
C VAL A 29 3.23 20.96 -15.77
N SER A 30 3.92 21.71 -16.62
CA SER A 30 3.41 22.98 -17.15
C SER A 30 3.04 22.80 -18.62
N GLY A 31 1.93 23.40 -19.06
CA GLY A 31 1.43 23.29 -20.44
C GLY A 31 2.24 24.07 -21.49
N GLY A 32 3.37 24.68 -21.10
CA GLY A 32 4.25 25.43 -21.99
C GLY A 32 5.41 24.59 -22.53
N SER A 33 6.09 25.08 -23.58
CA SER A 33 7.28 24.44 -24.17
C SER A 33 8.53 24.46 -23.28
N GLN A 34 8.42 24.91 -22.03
CA GLN A 34 9.52 24.96 -21.09
C GLN A 34 9.67 23.61 -20.38
N ARG A 35 10.84 22.99 -20.55
CA ARG A 35 11.20 21.77 -19.82
C ARG A 35 11.38 22.12 -18.34
N THR A 36 10.63 21.45 -17.46
CA THR A 36 10.87 21.50 -16.01
C THR A 36 12.25 20.93 -15.72
N GLN A 37 13.20 21.77 -15.30
CA GLN A 37 14.61 21.36 -15.10
C GLN A 37 14.92 20.83 -13.70
N GLN A 38 14.07 21.13 -12.70
CA GLN A 38 14.27 20.71 -11.32
C GLN A 38 12.96 20.20 -10.72
N PRO A 39 13.01 19.18 -9.86
CA PRO A 39 11.84 18.69 -9.16
C PRO A 39 11.39 19.71 -8.11
N VAL A 40 10.08 19.76 -7.87
CA VAL A 40 9.46 20.58 -6.81
C VAL A 40 9.79 20.00 -5.43
N LEU A 41 9.92 18.68 -5.36
CA LEU A 41 10.30 17.94 -4.15
C LEU A 41 11.26 16.81 -4.53
N SER A 42 12.28 16.60 -3.71
CA SER A 42 13.18 15.45 -3.79
C SER A 42 13.47 14.96 -2.38
N THR A 43 13.19 13.69 -2.07
CA THR A 43 13.37 13.14 -0.73
C THR A 43 13.72 11.66 -0.76
N ILE A 44 14.43 11.20 0.29
CA ILE A 44 14.74 9.79 0.56
C ILE A 44 14.08 9.45 1.90
N PRO A 45 12.90 8.81 1.91
CA PRO A 45 12.09 8.65 3.12
C PRO A 45 12.82 7.99 4.31
N TYR A 46 13.69 7.02 4.04
CA TYR A 46 14.46 6.29 5.05
C TYR A 46 15.95 6.71 5.12
N GLY A 47 16.28 7.88 4.58
CA GLY A 47 17.61 8.45 4.68
C GLY A 47 18.02 8.73 6.14
N PRO A 48 19.30 9.06 6.40
CA PRO A 48 20.34 9.38 5.42
C PRO A 48 21.14 8.18 4.91
N PHE A 49 20.89 6.97 5.42
CA PHE A 49 21.67 5.79 5.06
C PHE A 49 21.35 5.31 3.63
N PRO A 50 22.30 4.62 2.96
CA PRO A 50 22.05 4.06 1.64
C PRO A 50 20.85 3.12 1.65
N CYS A 51 19.85 3.40 0.82
CA CYS A 51 18.62 2.65 0.74
C CYS A 51 18.61 1.69 -0.47
N LYS A 52 17.67 0.75 -0.47
CA LYS A 52 17.28 0.00 -1.67
C LYS A 52 16.35 0.84 -2.55
N ALA A 53 16.25 0.46 -3.82
CA ALA A 53 15.36 1.11 -4.77
C ALA A 53 13.91 1.18 -4.27
N ILE A 54 13.20 2.26 -4.65
CA ILE A 54 11.73 2.27 -4.59
C ILE A 54 11.23 1.77 -5.95
N SER A 55 10.78 0.52 -6.01
CA SER A 55 10.46 -0.20 -7.25
C SER A 55 9.09 0.13 -7.84
N LYS A 56 8.13 0.54 -7.00
CA LYS A 56 6.81 1.01 -7.40
C LYS A 56 6.38 2.14 -6.48
N ILE A 57 5.78 3.17 -7.05
CA ILE A 57 5.21 4.29 -6.30
C ILE A 57 3.82 4.62 -6.84
N LEU A 58 2.89 4.91 -5.94
CA LEU A 58 1.57 5.46 -6.21
C LEU A 58 1.44 6.80 -5.49
N TRP A 59 0.78 7.73 -6.16
CA TRP A 59 0.40 9.02 -5.61
C TRP A 59 -1.11 9.15 -5.71
N ARG A 60 -1.80 9.37 -4.57
CA ARG A 60 -3.25 9.52 -4.53
C ARG A 60 -3.64 10.81 -3.84
N THR A 61 -4.43 11.62 -4.53
CA THR A 61 -4.90 12.89 -3.99
C THR A 61 -5.96 12.65 -2.90
N CYS A 62 -6.03 13.57 -1.92
CA CYS A 62 -6.99 13.49 -0.82
C CYS A 62 -7.51 14.87 -0.46
N GLU A 63 -8.79 14.97 -0.11
CA GLU A 63 -9.48 16.20 0.30
C GLU A 63 -8.83 16.89 1.51
N SER A 64 -8.10 16.14 2.33
CA SER A 64 -7.35 16.68 3.47
C SER A 64 -6.19 17.61 3.07
N GLY A 65 -5.86 17.67 1.77
CA GLY A 65 -4.70 18.40 1.25
C GLY A 65 -3.39 17.63 1.34
N ASN A 66 -3.35 16.50 2.08
CA ASN A 66 -2.18 15.62 2.16
C ASN A 66 -2.41 14.36 1.30
N PRO A 67 -1.66 14.19 0.21
CA PRO A 67 -1.79 13.01 -0.65
C PRO A 67 -1.27 11.76 0.08
N PHE A 68 -1.80 10.59 -0.32
CA PHE A 68 -1.20 9.32 0.03
C PHE A 68 -0.07 9.01 -0.94
N ILE A 69 1.11 8.75 -0.41
CA ILE A 69 2.31 8.35 -1.13
C ILE A 69 2.61 6.92 -0.71
N ILE A 70 2.32 5.97 -1.61
CA ILE A 70 2.40 4.54 -1.30
C ILE A 70 3.48 3.93 -2.16
N PHE A 71 4.46 3.26 -1.56
CA PHE A 71 5.61 2.76 -2.32
C PHE A 71 6.18 1.46 -1.76
N SER A 72 6.74 0.62 -2.64
CA SER A 72 7.46 -0.60 -2.25
C SER A 72 8.97 -0.39 -2.27
N GLY A 73 9.65 -0.92 -1.25
CA GLY A 73 11.11 -0.81 -1.11
C GLY A 73 11.54 0.46 -0.37
N GLY A 74 12.66 1.06 -0.76
CA GLY A 74 13.24 2.21 -0.04
C GLY A 74 13.96 1.88 1.26
N MET A 75 13.96 0.62 1.69
CA MET A 75 14.50 0.22 2.99
C MET A 75 16.03 0.45 3.11
N PRO A 76 16.55 0.86 4.30
CA PRO A 76 17.98 0.97 4.55
C PRO A 76 18.71 -0.34 4.25
N ARG A 77 19.67 -0.29 3.33
CA ARG A 77 20.30 -1.48 2.73
C ARG A 77 20.96 -2.39 3.76
N ALA A 78 21.58 -1.80 4.78
CA ALA A 78 22.35 -2.53 5.79
C ALA A 78 21.48 -3.23 6.84
N SER A 79 20.33 -2.64 7.21
CA SER A 79 19.54 -3.09 8.36
C SER A 79 18.25 -3.79 7.97
N TYR A 80 17.68 -3.46 6.81
CA TYR A 80 16.34 -3.90 6.41
C TYR A 80 16.27 -4.26 4.92
N GLY A 81 17.42 -4.54 4.30
CA GLY A 81 17.48 -4.84 2.88
C GLY A 81 16.69 -6.10 2.49
N ASP A 82 16.57 -7.06 3.39
CA ASP A 82 15.84 -8.33 3.21
C ASP A 82 14.33 -8.23 3.44
N ARG A 83 13.83 -7.08 3.91
CA ARG A 83 12.41 -6.88 4.21
C ARG A 83 11.55 -6.72 2.97
N HIS A 84 10.30 -7.18 3.08
CA HIS A 84 9.28 -7.07 2.04
C HIS A 84 8.27 -6.02 2.49
N CYS A 85 8.54 -4.76 2.18
CA CYS A 85 7.73 -3.66 2.70
C CYS A 85 6.95 -2.90 1.63
N VAL A 86 5.74 -2.49 2.02
CA VAL A 86 5.00 -1.39 1.38
C VAL A 86 4.81 -0.29 2.41
N SER A 87 5.19 0.92 2.05
CA SER A 87 5.11 2.08 2.93
C SER A 87 3.98 2.99 2.50
N VAL A 88 3.24 3.52 3.47
CA VAL A 88 2.15 4.50 3.28
C VAL A 88 2.54 5.78 4.01
N LEU A 89 2.74 6.85 3.25
CA LEU A 89 3.04 8.18 3.76
C LEU A 89 1.85 9.11 3.49
N GLN A 90 1.33 9.74 4.55
CA GLN A 90 0.31 10.79 4.46
C GLN A 90 0.65 11.93 5.42
N GLY A 91 0.94 13.12 4.88
CA GLY A 91 1.40 14.24 5.68
C GLY A 91 2.74 13.93 6.37
N GLN A 92 2.72 13.81 7.70
CA GLN A 92 3.89 13.43 8.52
C GLN A 92 3.86 11.96 8.97
N THR A 93 2.76 11.25 8.73
CA THR A 93 2.59 9.86 9.17
C THR A 93 3.14 8.92 8.12
N LEU A 94 4.20 8.19 8.47
CA LEU A 94 4.77 7.11 7.67
C LEU A 94 4.54 5.77 8.38
N ALA A 95 3.72 4.90 7.80
CA ALA A 95 3.62 3.50 8.23
C ALA A 95 4.38 2.61 7.24
N THR A 96 5.11 1.62 7.77
CA THR A 96 5.83 0.63 6.99
C THR A 96 5.21 -0.72 7.25
N LEU A 97 4.52 -1.27 6.25
CA LEU A 97 3.85 -2.57 6.34
C LEU A 97 4.88 -3.64 5.96
N ASP A 98 5.25 -4.50 6.91
CA ASP A 98 6.22 -5.57 6.72
C ASP A 98 5.50 -6.90 6.49
N PHE A 99 5.75 -7.52 5.34
CA PHE A 99 5.12 -8.76 4.92
C PHE A 99 6.07 -9.95 5.09
N THR A 100 5.49 -11.13 5.31
CA THR A 100 6.24 -12.38 5.52
C THR A 100 6.82 -12.97 4.23
N SER A 101 6.31 -12.53 3.08
CA SER A 101 6.71 -13.01 1.76
C SER A 101 6.82 -11.85 0.77
N ARG A 102 7.40 -12.11 -0.41
CA ARG A 102 7.74 -11.05 -1.37
C ARG A 102 6.48 -10.34 -1.87
N VAL A 103 6.52 -9.01 -1.90
CA VAL A 103 5.49 -8.19 -2.57
C VAL A 103 5.54 -8.46 -4.07
N ILE A 104 4.41 -8.90 -4.62
CA ILE A 104 4.22 -9.10 -6.07
C ILE A 104 3.68 -7.83 -6.69
N ASP A 105 2.56 -7.31 -6.16
CA ASP A 105 2.01 -6.03 -6.58
C ASP A 105 1.09 -5.42 -5.52
N PHE A 106 0.76 -4.14 -5.66
CA PHE A 106 -0.25 -3.47 -4.84
C PHE A 106 -1.00 -2.38 -5.60
N PHE A 107 -2.23 -2.11 -5.19
CA PHE A 107 -3.07 -1.04 -5.74
C PHE A 107 -3.99 -0.46 -4.68
N THR A 108 -4.58 0.68 -4.99
CA THR A 108 -5.57 1.36 -4.14
C THR A 108 -6.97 1.19 -4.69
N VAL A 109 -7.93 1.08 -3.79
CA VAL A 109 -9.37 1.08 -4.09
C VAL A 109 -9.93 2.43 -3.67
N GLN A 110 -10.64 3.07 -4.59
CA GLN A 110 -11.33 4.34 -4.38
C GLN A 110 -12.77 4.27 -4.89
N SER A 111 -13.58 5.27 -4.56
CA SER A 111 -14.94 5.37 -5.12
C SER A 111 -14.90 5.54 -6.63
N ALA A 112 -15.81 4.88 -7.35
CA ALA A 112 -15.94 5.05 -8.79
C ALA A 112 -16.46 6.45 -9.18
N GLU A 113 -17.04 7.18 -8.24
CA GLU A 113 -17.75 8.45 -8.44
C GLU A 113 -16.84 9.68 -8.28
N ALA A 114 -15.52 9.55 -8.49
CA ALA A 114 -14.62 10.69 -8.40
C ALA A 114 -15.07 11.76 -9.42
N ALA A 115 -15.69 12.84 -8.93
CA ALA A 115 -16.14 13.95 -9.74
C ALA A 115 -14.97 14.48 -10.58
N GLU A 116 -15.25 14.97 -11.80
CA GLU A 116 -14.21 15.60 -12.62
C GLU A 116 -13.54 16.74 -11.84
N GLY A 117 -12.22 16.64 -11.64
CA GLY A 117 -11.45 17.60 -10.84
C GLY A 117 -11.52 17.39 -9.32
N GLY A 118 -12.15 16.31 -8.85
CA GLY A 118 -12.16 15.88 -7.45
C GLY A 118 -10.87 15.19 -7.00
N PHE A 119 -10.86 14.69 -5.76
CA PHE A 119 -9.74 13.95 -5.18
C PHE A 119 -10.00 12.43 -5.25
N GLU A 120 -8.95 11.62 -5.36
CA GLU A 120 -9.07 10.16 -5.44
C GLU A 120 -9.56 9.55 -4.13
N ASN A 121 -9.14 10.08 -2.97
CA ASN A 121 -9.54 9.63 -1.63
C ASN A 121 -9.51 8.10 -1.50
N PRO A 122 -8.31 7.48 -1.55
CA PRO A 122 -8.19 6.03 -1.51
C PRO A 122 -8.77 5.49 -0.19
N ARG A 123 -9.61 4.47 -0.29
CA ARG A 123 -10.30 3.85 0.85
C ARG A 123 -9.59 2.61 1.36
N ALA A 124 -8.96 1.86 0.46
CA ALA A 124 -8.20 0.68 0.84
C ALA A 124 -6.91 0.54 0.03
N LEU A 125 -5.90 -0.05 0.64
CA LEU A 125 -4.70 -0.56 -0.02
C LEU A 125 -4.80 -2.08 -0.08
N VAL A 126 -4.68 -2.65 -1.28
CA VAL A 126 -4.63 -4.09 -1.50
C VAL A 126 -3.23 -4.48 -1.93
N VAL A 127 -2.61 -5.40 -1.21
CA VAL A 127 -1.25 -5.89 -1.44
C VAL A 127 -1.31 -7.39 -1.71
N LEU A 128 -0.84 -7.78 -2.90
CA LEU A 128 -0.61 -9.17 -3.25
C LEU A 128 0.84 -9.51 -2.93
N VAL A 129 1.04 -10.45 -2.01
CA VAL A 129 2.34 -11.05 -1.72
C VAL A 129 2.34 -12.51 -2.21
N GLU A 130 3.50 -13.19 -2.21
CA GLU A 130 3.60 -14.56 -2.74
C GLU A 130 2.63 -15.55 -2.09
N GLU A 131 2.42 -15.41 -0.78
CA GLU A 131 1.68 -16.41 0.01
C GLU A 131 0.25 -15.95 0.38
N GLU A 132 -0.08 -14.66 0.25
CA GLU A 132 -1.38 -14.13 0.69
C GLU A 132 -1.80 -12.82 -0.01
N LEU A 133 -3.08 -12.49 0.14
CA LEU A 133 -3.66 -11.20 -0.27
C LEU A 133 -4.06 -10.42 0.99
N VAL A 134 -3.46 -9.25 1.19
CA VAL A 134 -3.72 -8.40 2.36
C VAL A 134 -4.44 -7.14 1.92
N ALA A 135 -5.55 -6.80 2.57
CA ALA A 135 -6.27 -5.55 2.37
C ALA A 135 -6.19 -4.70 3.63
N ILE A 136 -6.00 -3.39 3.48
CA ILE A 136 -5.80 -2.44 4.57
C ILE A 136 -6.78 -1.29 4.38
N ASP A 137 -7.52 -0.95 5.43
CA ASP A 137 -8.42 0.20 5.46
C ASP A 137 -7.60 1.49 5.63
N LEU A 138 -7.68 2.40 4.66
CA LEU A 138 -6.98 3.69 4.71
C LEU A 138 -7.82 4.81 5.34
N GLN A 139 -9.10 4.57 5.63
CA GLN A 139 -10.02 5.53 6.22
C GLN A 139 -10.00 5.49 7.74
N THR A 140 -9.88 4.30 8.32
CA THR A 140 -9.82 4.14 9.78
C THR A 140 -8.42 4.47 10.32
N PRO A 141 -8.29 5.36 11.32
CA PRO A 141 -7.01 5.66 11.96
C PRO A 141 -6.30 4.40 12.45
N GLY A 142 -4.98 4.32 12.22
CA GLY A 142 -4.18 3.13 12.51
C GLY A 142 -4.12 2.12 11.37
N TRP A 143 -4.89 2.33 10.30
CA TRP A 143 -4.90 1.54 9.08
C TRP A 143 -5.01 0.03 9.33
N PRO A 144 -6.14 -0.44 9.92
CA PRO A 144 -6.32 -1.84 10.24
C PRO A 144 -6.45 -2.72 8.99
N THR A 145 -6.14 -4.00 9.12
CA THR A 145 -6.36 -5.00 8.08
C THR A 145 -7.85 -5.33 7.93
N ILE A 146 -8.29 -5.48 6.69
CA ILE A 146 -9.65 -5.88 6.33
C ILE A 146 -9.67 -7.42 6.23
N PRO A 147 -10.55 -8.12 6.97
CA PRO A 147 -10.69 -9.57 6.87
C PRO A 147 -11.07 -9.99 5.44
N ALA A 148 -10.34 -10.96 4.88
CA ALA A 148 -10.59 -11.44 3.53
C ALA A 148 -11.81 -12.38 3.51
N PRO A 149 -12.88 -12.09 2.74
CA PRO A 149 -14.04 -12.99 2.63
C PRO A 149 -13.74 -14.28 1.86
N TYR A 150 -12.67 -14.28 1.08
CA TYR A 150 -12.14 -15.39 0.27
C TYR A 150 -10.63 -15.21 0.11
N LEU A 151 -9.94 -16.18 -0.50
CA LEU A 151 -8.47 -16.19 -0.65
C LEU A 151 -7.73 -16.15 0.70
N ALA A 152 -8.34 -16.75 1.74
CA ALA A 152 -7.68 -16.91 3.03
C ALA A 152 -6.44 -17.82 2.88
N PRO A 153 -5.30 -17.45 3.49
CA PRO A 153 -4.08 -18.24 3.43
C PRO A 153 -4.22 -19.50 4.30
N LEU A 154 -4.75 -20.59 3.73
CA LEU A 154 -4.93 -21.87 4.44
C LEU A 154 -3.60 -22.49 4.92
N HIS A 155 -2.48 -22.02 4.39
CA HIS A 155 -1.14 -22.53 4.63
C HIS A 155 -0.28 -21.60 5.51
N SER A 156 -0.87 -20.61 6.21
CA SER A 156 -0.15 -19.81 7.23
C SER A 156 0.52 -20.70 8.29
N SER A 157 -0.02 -21.91 8.48
CA SER A 157 0.68 -23.05 9.07
C SER A 157 0.49 -24.26 8.16
N ALA A 158 1.43 -25.21 8.18
CA ALA A 158 1.35 -26.41 7.35
C ALA A 158 0.10 -27.24 7.71
N ILE A 159 -0.77 -27.47 6.72
CA ILE A 159 -1.96 -28.30 6.90
C ILE A 159 -1.53 -29.76 7.08
N THR A 160 -1.92 -30.36 8.20
CA THR A 160 -1.57 -31.74 8.54
C THR A 160 -2.74 -32.72 8.38
N CYS A 161 -3.97 -32.24 8.56
CA CYS A 161 -5.20 -33.01 8.35
C CYS A 161 -6.38 -32.08 8.06
N SER A 162 -7.50 -32.64 7.60
CA SER A 162 -8.76 -31.93 7.42
C SER A 162 -9.93 -32.79 7.87
N CYS A 163 -11.02 -32.14 8.32
CA CYS A 163 -12.26 -32.79 8.71
C CYS A 163 -13.43 -31.99 8.14
N HIS A 164 -14.37 -32.68 7.50
CA HIS A 164 -15.57 -32.08 6.94
C HIS A 164 -16.79 -32.50 7.76
N VAL A 165 -17.62 -31.52 8.17
CA VAL A 165 -18.86 -31.75 8.92
C VAL A 165 -20.01 -31.11 8.16
N SER A 166 -20.94 -31.95 7.69
CA SER A 166 -22.16 -31.52 6.99
C SER A 166 -23.29 -31.20 7.96
N ASN A 167 -24.25 -30.37 7.52
CA ASN A 167 -25.52 -30.11 8.21
C ASN A 167 -25.36 -29.65 9.68
N VAL A 168 -24.49 -28.66 9.91
CA VAL A 168 -24.23 -28.08 11.22
C VAL A 168 -25.51 -27.43 11.77
N PRO A 169 -25.97 -27.76 13.00
CA PRO A 169 -27.14 -27.12 13.60
C PRO A 169 -26.96 -25.60 13.71
N LEU A 170 -27.98 -24.83 13.35
CA LEU A 170 -27.92 -23.36 13.30
C LEU A 170 -27.41 -22.73 14.61
N LYS A 171 -27.91 -23.20 15.76
CA LYS A 171 -27.48 -22.72 17.08
C LYS A 171 -25.98 -22.95 17.33
N LEU A 172 -25.39 -24.01 16.77
CA LEU A 172 -23.95 -24.27 16.89
C LEU A 172 -23.16 -23.36 15.93
N TRP A 173 -23.64 -23.21 14.71
CA TRP A 173 -23.05 -22.32 13.70
C TRP A 173 -22.94 -20.87 14.20
N GLU A 174 -24.03 -20.33 14.75
CA GLU A 174 -24.07 -18.97 15.32
C GLU A 174 -23.08 -18.78 16.47
N ARG A 175 -22.92 -19.81 17.33
CA ARG A 175 -21.95 -19.77 18.43
C ARG A 175 -20.51 -19.74 17.94
N ILE A 176 -20.19 -20.45 16.85
CA ILE A 176 -18.85 -20.44 16.25
C ILE A 176 -18.53 -19.08 15.66
N ILE A 177 -19.48 -18.47 14.92
CA ILE A 177 -19.32 -17.12 14.37
C ILE A 177 -19.09 -16.10 15.50
N SER A 178 -19.95 -16.11 16.53
CA SER A 178 -19.84 -15.17 17.65
C SER A 178 -18.51 -15.30 18.40
N ALA A 179 -18.00 -16.52 18.57
CA ALA A 179 -16.68 -16.73 19.16
C ALA A 179 -15.54 -16.21 18.25
N GLY A 180 -15.71 -16.25 16.92
CA GLY A 180 -14.77 -15.66 15.96
C GLY A 180 -14.70 -14.14 16.07
N GLU A 181 -15.85 -13.48 16.14
CA GLU A 181 -15.95 -12.01 16.25
C GLU A 181 -15.30 -11.46 17.53
N GLN A 182 -15.26 -12.25 18.61
CA GLN A 182 -14.61 -11.88 19.87
C GLN A 182 -13.07 -11.96 19.84
N GLN A 183 -12.49 -12.61 18.82
CA GLN A 183 -11.03 -12.79 18.71
C GLN A 183 -10.33 -11.64 17.99
N SER A 184 -11.08 -10.85 17.21
CA SER A 184 -10.54 -9.68 16.51
C SER A 184 -10.25 -8.56 17.51
N PRO A 185 -8.98 -8.13 17.67
CA PRO A 185 -8.65 -6.94 18.46
C PRO A 185 -9.11 -5.64 17.80
#